data_AF-A0A8T3V1Q1-F1
#
_entry.id   AF-A0A8T3V1Q1-F1
#
_cell.length_a   1.000
_cell.length_b   1.000
_cell.length_c   1.000
_cell.angle_alpha   90.00
_cell.angle_beta   90.00
_cell.angle_gamma   90.00
#
_symmetry.space_group_name_H-M   'P 1'
#
loop_
_entity.id
_entity.type
_entity.pdbx_description
1 polymer ?
#
loop_
_entity_poly.entity_id
_entity_poly.type
_entity_poly.pdbx_seq_one_letter_code
_entity_poly.pdbx_strand_id
1 'polypeptide(L)'
;MNKENIDLRTNVIRKTFNDQRPIKCITPKKIREVDEDIYPGGDIFTTEDGEFIDLEFQMTDFDENELVKYVEFAEALYEKHRKHIHIYIICPNNIYVCVKECKIVSEAEFTIKLACIEEDPCEIIFKMITRKIENGEPLTPDDIMALEMLPVKCNPKMRNFYRREYFRIMNRIL
;
A
#
# COMPACT_ATOMS: atom_id res chain seq x y z
N MET A 1 -15.11 -3.83 -2.38
CA MET A 1 -14.43 -2.54 -2.44
C MET A 1 -15.25 -1.56 -3.28
N ASN A 2 -15.90 -0.62 -2.59
CA ASN A 2 -16.77 0.43 -3.15
C ASN A 2 -15.96 1.51 -3.91
N LYS A 3 -16.60 2.21 -4.85
CA LYS A 3 -16.03 3.24 -5.74
C LYS A 3 -15.28 4.35 -4.97
N GLU A 4 -15.82 4.76 -3.83
CA GLU A 4 -15.24 5.80 -2.98
C GLU A 4 -13.86 5.43 -2.38
N ASN A 5 -13.58 4.14 -2.21
CA ASN A 5 -12.30 3.67 -1.68
C ASN A 5 -11.21 3.70 -2.78
N ILE A 6 -11.59 3.38 -4.02
CA ILE A 6 -10.72 3.55 -5.20
C ILE A 6 -10.37 5.04 -5.37
N ASP A 7 -11.36 5.92 -5.22
CA ASP A 7 -11.16 7.37 -5.35
C ASP A 7 -10.15 7.90 -4.32
N LEU A 8 -10.21 7.42 -3.07
CA LEU A 8 -9.25 7.83 -2.03
C LEU A 8 -7.82 7.42 -2.38
N ARG A 9 -7.59 6.15 -2.73
CA ARG A 9 -6.25 5.64 -3.05
C ARG A 9 -5.68 6.26 -4.33
N THR A 10 -6.52 6.44 -5.34
CA THR A 10 -6.14 7.13 -6.58
C THR A 10 -5.76 8.58 -6.30
N ASN A 11 -6.49 9.27 -5.41
CA ASN A 11 -6.14 10.63 -5.00
C ASN A 11 -4.83 10.70 -4.22
N VAL A 12 -4.54 9.70 -3.39
CA VAL A 12 -3.25 9.58 -2.70
C VAL A 12 -2.12 9.43 -3.72
N ILE A 13 -2.26 8.53 -4.71
CA ILE A 13 -1.27 8.37 -5.79
C ILE A 13 -1.02 9.70 -6.52
N ARG A 14 -2.09 10.38 -6.93
CA ARG A 14 -2.02 11.66 -7.66
C ARG A 14 -1.31 12.75 -6.87
N LYS A 15 -1.62 12.88 -5.59
CA LYS A 15 -1.05 13.94 -4.74
C LYS A 15 0.41 13.66 -4.38
N THR A 16 0.72 12.41 -4.05
CA THR A 16 2.03 12.04 -3.50
C THR A 16 3.08 11.85 -4.61
N PHE A 17 2.73 11.19 -5.70
CA PHE A 17 3.67 10.83 -6.77
C PHE A 17 3.52 11.67 -8.04
N ASN A 18 2.61 12.64 -8.03
CA ASN A 18 2.24 13.46 -9.19
C ASN A 18 1.86 12.62 -10.42
N ASP A 19 1.27 11.44 -10.20
CA ASP A 19 0.83 10.55 -11.27
C ASP A 19 -0.66 10.76 -11.57
N GLN A 20 -0.92 11.36 -12.73
CA GLN A 20 -2.28 11.70 -13.18
C GLN A 20 -2.89 10.66 -14.13
N ARG A 21 -2.22 9.51 -14.35
CA ARG A 21 -2.70 8.49 -15.27
C ARG A 21 -4.10 8.00 -14.86
N PRO A 22 -5.02 7.80 -15.83
CA PRO A 22 -6.33 7.24 -15.54
C PRO A 22 -6.22 5.80 -15.02
N ILE A 23 -6.83 5.57 -13.84
CA ILE A 23 -6.97 4.22 -13.28
C ILE A 23 -8.29 3.63 -13.79
N LYS A 24 -8.19 2.51 -14.51
CA LYS A 24 -9.33 1.79 -15.06
C LYS A 24 -10.07 1.01 -13.97
N CYS A 25 -9.33 0.27 -13.17
CA CYS A 25 -9.87 -0.56 -12.10
C CYS A 25 -8.81 -0.99 -11.09
N ILE A 26 -9.26 -1.51 -9.96
CA ILE A 26 -8.43 -2.39 -9.13
C ILE A 26 -8.13 -3.65 -9.95
N THR A 27 -6.88 -4.10 -9.93
CA THR A 27 -6.47 -5.31 -10.62
C THR A 27 -7.16 -6.53 -9.97
N PRO A 28 -7.89 -7.36 -10.75
CA PRO A 28 -8.54 -8.56 -10.23
C PRO A 28 -7.55 -9.51 -9.54
N LYS A 29 -7.97 -10.16 -8.45
CA LYS A 29 -7.11 -11.05 -7.64
C LYS A 29 -6.33 -12.07 -8.51
N LYS A 30 -7.03 -12.78 -9.39
CA LYS A 30 -6.42 -13.80 -10.28
C LYS A 30 -5.31 -13.26 -11.20
N ILE A 31 -5.39 -11.97 -11.55
CA ILE A 31 -4.40 -11.30 -12.39
C ILE A 31 -3.17 -10.97 -11.56
N ARG A 32 -3.35 -10.39 -10.37
CA ARG A 32 -2.26 -9.92 -9.50
C ARG A 32 -1.62 -10.99 -8.62
N GLU A 33 -2.18 -12.19 -8.55
CA GLU A 33 -1.63 -13.31 -7.77
C GLU A 33 -0.29 -13.77 -8.36
N VAL A 34 0.71 -13.89 -7.48
CA VAL A 34 2.06 -14.42 -7.71
C VAL A 34 2.25 -15.69 -6.87
N ASP A 35 3.42 -16.33 -6.98
CA ASP A 35 3.72 -17.55 -6.22
C ASP A 35 3.73 -17.28 -4.70
N GLU A 36 3.42 -18.30 -3.89
CA GLU A 36 3.17 -18.16 -2.44
C GLU A 36 4.39 -17.69 -1.63
N ASP A 37 5.60 -17.90 -2.15
CA ASP A 37 6.86 -17.46 -1.57
C ASP A 37 7.23 -16.03 -1.93
N ILE A 38 6.53 -15.43 -2.91
CA ILE A 38 6.76 -14.07 -3.37
C ILE A 38 5.86 -13.11 -2.60
N TYR A 39 6.41 -11.95 -2.25
CA TYR A 39 5.64 -10.87 -1.64
C TYR A 39 4.41 -10.50 -2.51
N PRO A 40 3.18 -10.49 -1.96
CA PRO A 40 1.97 -10.38 -2.77
C PRO A 40 1.65 -8.97 -3.29
N GLY A 41 2.44 -7.96 -2.90
CA GLY A 41 2.14 -6.55 -3.14
C GLY A 41 0.96 -6.04 -2.29
N GLY A 42 0.55 -4.81 -2.57
CA GLY A 42 -0.43 -4.07 -1.82
C GLY A 42 -1.72 -3.88 -2.61
N ASP A 43 -2.13 -2.62 -2.75
CA ASP A 43 -3.30 -2.27 -3.55
C ASP A 43 -2.92 -2.06 -5.01
N ILE A 44 -3.08 -3.12 -5.81
CA ILE A 44 -2.70 -3.10 -7.22
C ILE A 44 -3.86 -2.61 -8.10
N PHE A 45 -3.57 -1.64 -8.96
CA PHE A 45 -4.46 -1.00 -9.92
C PHE A 45 -4.00 -1.25 -11.35
N THR A 46 -4.95 -1.30 -12.28
CA THR A 46 -4.67 -1.32 -13.73
C THR A 46 -4.99 0.05 -14.31
N THR A 47 -4.04 0.66 -15.02
CA THR A 47 -4.26 1.92 -15.75
C THR A 47 -5.08 1.69 -17.02
N GLU A 48 -5.60 2.75 -17.63
CA GLU A 48 -6.27 2.65 -18.94
C GLU A 48 -5.33 2.14 -20.05
N ASP A 49 -4.04 2.49 -19.96
CA ASP A 49 -2.98 2.00 -20.88
C ASP A 49 -2.56 0.55 -20.57
N GLY A 50 -3.10 -0.04 -19.50
CA GLY A 50 -2.91 -1.43 -19.14
C GLY A 50 -1.70 -1.71 -18.27
N GLU A 51 -0.94 -0.71 -17.84
CA GLU A 51 0.14 -0.85 -16.85
C GLU A 51 -0.42 -1.18 -15.47
N PHE A 52 0.47 -1.59 -14.55
CA PHE A 52 0.11 -1.83 -13.16
C PHE A 52 0.71 -0.79 -12.23
N ILE A 53 -0.09 -0.32 -11.27
CA ILE A 53 0.36 0.50 -10.15
C ILE A 53 0.11 -0.29 -8.88
N ASP A 54 1.16 -0.62 -8.14
CA ASP A 54 1.10 -1.17 -6.80
C ASP A 54 1.27 -0.05 -5.77
N LEU A 55 0.27 0.13 -4.90
CA LEU A 55 0.29 1.15 -3.86
C LEU A 55 0.52 0.50 -2.50
N GLU A 56 1.57 0.96 -1.83
CA GLU A 56 2.07 0.38 -0.59
C GLU A 56 2.16 1.40 0.54
N PHE A 57 1.84 0.94 1.75
CA PHE A 57 1.95 1.72 2.98
C PHE A 57 2.99 1.08 3.90
N GLN A 58 4.20 1.62 3.86
CA GLN A 58 5.32 1.13 4.64
C GLN A 58 5.29 1.74 6.04
N MET A 59 5.17 0.89 7.06
CA MET A 59 5.13 1.31 8.46
C MET A 59 6.40 0.92 9.25
N THR A 60 7.36 0.26 8.61
CA THR A 60 8.65 -0.16 9.17
C THR A 60 9.80 0.50 8.43
N ASP A 61 10.99 0.49 9.04
CA ASP A 61 12.22 0.96 8.38
C ASP A 61 12.37 0.30 7.01
N PHE A 62 12.83 1.08 6.04
CA PHE A 62 12.95 0.67 4.66
C PHE A 62 14.42 0.39 4.35
N ASP A 63 14.78 -0.90 4.36
CA ASP A 63 16.13 -1.40 4.16
C ASP A 63 16.28 -2.14 2.82
N GLU A 64 17.44 -2.74 2.58
CA GLU A 64 17.72 -3.49 1.36
C GLU A 64 16.82 -4.72 1.21
N ASN A 65 16.42 -5.35 2.32
CA ASN A 65 15.55 -6.53 2.29
C ASN A 65 14.14 -6.14 1.84
N GLU A 66 13.62 -5.00 2.33
CA GLU A 66 12.35 -4.45 1.86
C GLU A 66 12.41 -4.13 0.36
N LEU A 67 13.49 -3.50 -0.10
CA LEU A 67 13.66 -3.18 -1.52
C LEU A 67 13.67 -4.45 -2.39
N VAL A 68 14.35 -5.52 -1.96
CA VAL A 68 14.41 -6.80 -2.68
C VAL A 68 13.02 -7.40 -2.87
N LYS A 69 12.14 -7.35 -1.86
CA LYS A 69 10.76 -7.87 -1.97
C LYS A 69 9.97 -7.19 -3.08
N TYR A 70 10.09 -5.87 -3.20
CA TYR A 70 9.40 -5.11 -4.25
C TYR A 70 9.97 -5.41 -5.64
N VAL A 71 11.29 -5.65 -5.74
CA VAL A 71 11.91 -6.08 -7.01
C VAL A 71 11.41 -7.45 -7.43
N GLU A 72 11.45 -8.43 -6.52
CA GLU A 72 10.99 -9.80 -6.79
C GLU A 72 9.51 -9.83 -7.20
N PHE A 73 8.67 -9.07 -6.49
CA PHE A 73 7.27 -8.91 -6.85
C PHE A 73 7.08 -8.27 -8.25
N ALA A 74 7.81 -7.20 -8.57
CA ALA A 74 7.74 -6.57 -9.88
C ALA A 74 8.15 -7.53 -11.01
N GLU A 75 9.21 -8.31 -10.80
CA GLU A 75 9.72 -9.28 -11.76
C GLU A 75 8.70 -10.39 -12.02
N ALA A 76 8.12 -10.97 -10.96
CA ALA A 76 7.10 -12.00 -11.07
C ALA A 76 5.83 -11.51 -11.80
N LEU A 77 5.37 -10.30 -11.46
CA LEU A 77 4.19 -9.73 -12.10
C LEU A 77 4.47 -9.35 -13.56
N TYR A 78 5.68 -8.87 -13.86
CA TYR A 78 6.10 -8.58 -15.23
C TYR A 78 6.22 -9.85 -16.07
N GLU A 79 6.81 -10.93 -15.54
CA GLU A 79 6.95 -12.19 -16.27
C GLU A 79 5.60 -12.72 -16.77
N LYS A 80 4.58 -12.64 -15.90
CA LYS A 80 3.22 -13.12 -16.16
C LYS A 80 2.47 -12.28 -17.21
N HIS A 81 2.70 -10.97 -17.25
CA HIS A 81 1.84 -10.07 -18.04
C HIS A 81 2.55 -9.20 -19.07
N ARG A 82 3.88 -9.08 -19.01
CA ARG A 82 4.72 -8.23 -19.87
C ARG A 82 4.23 -6.78 -19.92
N LYS A 83 3.99 -6.22 -18.73
CA LYS A 83 3.47 -4.86 -18.52
C LYS A 83 4.36 -4.11 -17.55
N HIS A 84 4.57 -2.81 -17.77
CA HIS A 84 5.33 -1.99 -16.84
C HIS A 84 4.68 -1.96 -15.45
N ILE A 85 5.47 -2.17 -14.40
CA ILE A 85 5.03 -2.19 -13.01
C ILE A 85 5.50 -0.91 -12.29
N HIS A 86 4.57 -0.16 -11.70
CA HIS A 86 4.87 1.04 -10.92
C HIS A 86 4.60 0.74 -9.44
N ILE A 87 5.64 0.63 -8.63
CA ILE A 87 5.51 0.40 -7.19
C ILE A 87 5.67 1.74 -6.46
N TYR A 88 4.61 2.17 -5.79
CA TYR A 88 4.49 3.44 -5.11
C TYR A 88 4.35 3.23 -3.61
N ILE A 89 5.42 3.56 -2.89
CA ILE A 89 5.56 3.28 -1.47
C ILE A 89 5.44 4.57 -0.69
N ILE A 90 4.48 4.63 0.23
CA ILE A 90 4.26 5.76 1.10
C ILE A 90 4.67 5.36 2.51
N CYS A 91 5.57 6.15 3.11
CA CYS A 91 5.99 5.96 4.50
C CYS A 91 5.82 7.24 5.31
N PRO A 92 5.67 7.12 6.64
CA PRO A 92 5.70 8.29 7.50
C PRO A 92 7.12 8.86 7.60
N ASN A 93 7.24 10.18 7.81
CA ASN A 93 8.53 10.86 7.97
C ASN A 93 9.41 10.37 9.14
N ASN A 94 8.90 9.53 10.05
CA ASN A 94 9.68 8.95 11.15
C ASN A 94 10.31 7.58 10.80
N ILE A 95 10.07 7.06 9.61
CA ILE A 95 10.68 5.83 9.10
C ILE A 95 12.09 6.12 8.61
N TYR A 96 13.04 5.28 9.00
CA TYR A 96 14.39 5.35 8.46
C TYR A 96 14.44 4.67 7.09
N VAL A 97 14.81 5.44 6.07
CA VAL A 97 15.10 4.92 4.73
C VAL A 97 16.61 4.71 4.64
N CYS A 98 17.02 3.45 4.69
CA CYS A 98 18.42 3.03 4.76
C CYS A 98 19.00 2.69 3.38
N VAL A 99 18.19 2.71 2.33
CA VAL A 99 18.64 2.51 0.95
C VAL A 99 18.86 3.84 0.24
N LYS A 100 19.76 3.83 -0.75
CA LYS A 100 19.94 4.95 -1.68
C LYS A 100 19.22 4.64 -2.97
N GLU A 101 18.78 5.68 -3.66
CA GLU A 101 18.33 5.56 -5.04
C GLU A 101 19.46 4.96 -5.88
N CYS A 102 19.16 3.85 -6.55
CA CYS A 102 20.12 3.11 -7.36
C CYS A 102 19.42 2.58 -8.62
N LYS A 103 20.21 2.37 -9.67
CA LYS A 103 19.71 1.68 -10.85
C LYS A 103 19.64 0.18 -10.54
N ILE A 104 18.46 -0.39 -10.68
CA ILE A 104 18.23 -1.83 -10.57
C ILE A 104 18.34 -2.42 -11.97
N VAL A 105 19.17 -3.45 -12.14
CA VAL A 105 19.34 -4.16 -13.42
C VAL A 105 18.41 -5.35 -13.40
N SER A 106 17.43 -5.36 -14.30
CA SER A 106 16.45 -6.44 -14.44
C SER A 106 15.98 -6.53 -15.89
N GLU A 107 15.48 -7.69 -16.30
CA GLU A 107 14.74 -7.87 -17.56
C GLU A 107 13.29 -7.36 -17.46
N ALA A 108 12.80 -7.13 -16.25
CA ALA A 108 11.49 -6.58 -16.00
C ALA A 108 11.47 -5.05 -16.14
N GLU A 109 10.40 -4.53 -16.74
CA GLU A 109 10.15 -3.09 -16.81
C GLU A 109 9.36 -2.66 -15.57
N PHE A 110 10.03 -1.97 -14.65
CA PHE A 110 9.38 -1.45 -13.46
C PHE A 110 10.00 -0.15 -12.94
N THR A 111 9.28 0.51 -12.03
CA THR A 111 9.73 1.71 -11.33
C THR A 111 9.29 1.63 -9.89
N ILE A 112 10.22 1.90 -8.97
CA ILE A 112 9.92 2.01 -7.54
C ILE A 112 10.08 3.47 -7.14
N LYS A 113 9.02 4.06 -6.56
CA LYS A 113 9.06 5.40 -5.97
C LYS A 113 8.67 5.30 -4.50
N LEU A 114 9.46 5.93 -3.65
CA LEU A 114 9.19 6.06 -2.24
C LEU A 114 8.97 7.53 -1.89
N ALA A 115 7.92 7.81 -1.12
CA ALA A 115 7.62 9.14 -0.61
C ALA A 115 7.41 9.10 0.90
N CYS A 116 8.24 9.86 1.61
CA CYS A 116 8.01 10.17 3.02
C CYS A 116 7.04 11.36 3.10
N ILE A 117 5.90 11.18 3.77
CA ILE A 117 4.87 12.23 3.89
C ILE A 117 4.72 12.75 5.32
N GLU A 118 4.40 14.04 5.45
CA GLU A 118 4.04 14.67 6.73
C GLU A 118 2.66 14.25 7.22
N GLU A 119 1.73 13.97 6.30
CA GLU A 119 0.40 13.47 6.61
C GLU A 119 0.54 12.11 7.29
N ASP A 120 -0.02 11.93 8.50
CA ASP A 120 0.17 10.72 9.30
C ASP A 120 -0.42 9.50 8.54
N PRO A 121 0.40 8.55 8.06
CA PRO A 121 -0.10 7.37 7.36
C PRO A 121 -1.00 6.52 8.23
N CYS A 122 -0.85 6.60 9.56
CA CYS A 122 -1.80 5.98 10.48
C CYS A 122 -3.21 6.55 10.31
N GLU A 123 -3.34 7.85 10.04
CA GLU A 123 -4.63 8.49 9.79
C GLU A 123 -5.22 8.05 8.45
N ILE A 124 -4.38 7.93 7.41
CA ILE A 124 -4.80 7.44 6.09
C ILE A 124 -5.31 6.00 6.19
N ILE A 125 -4.51 5.12 6.80
CA ILE A 125 -4.87 3.71 7.05
C ILE A 125 -6.16 3.64 7.88
N PHE A 126 -6.25 4.41 8.97
CA PHE A 126 -7.43 4.41 9.83
C PHE A 126 -8.70 4.85 9.09
N LYS A 127 -8.62 5.90 8.25
CA LYS A 127 -9.72 6.35 7.39
C LYS A 127 -10.13 5.29 6.38
N MET A 128 -9.17 4.60 5.77
CA MET A 128 -9.43 3.52 4.81
C MET A 128 -10.19 2.37 5.47
N ILE A 129 -9.75 1.93 6.65
CA ILE A 129 -10.37 0.81 7.38
C ILE A 129 -11.75 1.19 7.91
N THR A 130 -11.89 2.39 8.48
CA THR A 130 -13.19 2.90 8.97
C THR A 130 -14.21 2.94 7.83
N ARG A 131 -13.81 3.36 6.63
CA ARG A 131 -14.70 3.34 5.46
C ARG A 131 -15.10 1.94 5.01
N LYS A 132 -14.22 0.94 5.12
CA LYS A 132 -14.62 -0.46 4.82
C LYS A 132 -15.74 -0.89 5.76
N ILE A 133 -15.61 -0.60 7.06
CA ILE A 133 -16.63 -0.88 8.08
C ILE A 133 -17.94 -0.14 7.77
N GLU A 134 -17.89 1.16 7.47
CA GLU A 134 -19.06 1.97 7.13
C GLU A 134 -19.82 1.45 5.90
N ASN A 135 -19.09 0.88 4.93
CA ASN A 135 -19.66 0.26 3.73
C ASN A 135 -20.13 -1.18 3.93
N GLY A 136 -19.99 -1.75 5.14
CA GLY A 136 -20.34 -3.15 5.43
C GLY A 136 -19.38 -4.17 4.78
N GLU A 137 -18.17 -3.75 4.40
CA GLU A 137 -17.14 -4.65 3.88
C GLU A 137 -16.42 -5.36 5.03
N PRO A 138 -16.16 -6.69 4.93
CA PRO A 138 -15.40 -7.40 5.94
C PRO A 138 -13.94 -6.94 5.96
N LEU A 139 -13.36 -6.89 7.16
CA LEU A 139 -11.93 -6.64 7.35
C LEU A 139 -11.13 -7.90 7.01
N THR A 140 -10.00 -7.71 6.31
CA THR A 140 -9.02 -8.76 6.03
C THR A 140 -8.07 -8.92 7.23
N PRO A 141 -7.32 -10.04 7.31
CA PRO A 141 -6.24 -10.17 8.30
C PRO A 141 -5.24 -9.01 8.27
N ASP A 142 -4.90 -8.51 7.07
CA ASP A 142 -3.99 -7.37 6.91
C ASP A 142 -4.59 -6.07 7.45
N ASP A 143 -5.90 -5.84 7.27
CA ASP A 143 -6.56 -4.67 7.88
C ASP A 143 -6.50 -4.75 9.42
N ILE A 144 -6.70 -5.94 9.98
CA ILE A 144 -6.64 -6.15 11.44
C ILE A 144 -5.21 -5.91 11.94
N MET A 145 -4.21 -6.48 11.27
CA MET A 145 -2.81 -6.27 11.59
C MET A 145 -2.44 -4.78 11.50
N ALA A 146 -2.89 -4.07 10.46
CA ALA A 146 -2.68 -2.65 10.30
C ALA A 146 -3.30 -1.84 11.46
N LEU A 147 -4.55 -2.14 11.84
CA LEU A 147 -5.23 -1.54 13.00
C LEU A 147 -4.46 -1.77 14.32
N GLU A 148 -4.00 -3.00 14.56
CA GLU A 148 -3.20 -3.37 15.73
C GLU A 148 -1.89 -2.57 15.80
N MET A 149 -1.30 -2.27 14.64
CA MET A 149 -0.06 -1.51 14.51
C MET A 149 -0.22 0.00 14.65
N LEU A 150 -1.41 0.57 14.39
CA LEU A 150 -1.61 2.02 14.47
C LEU A 150 -1.08 2.66 15.77
N PRO A 151 -1.36 2.14 16.98
CA PRO A 151 -0.85 2.75 18.21
C PRO A 151 0.67 2.68 18.40
N VAL A 152 1.31 1.69 17.76
CA VAL A 152 2.75 1.48 17.82
C VAL A 152 3.46 2.44 16.87
N LYS A 153 2.88 2.64 15.68
CA LYS A 153 3.48 3.38 14.57
C LYS A 153 3.16 4.86 14.54
N CYS A 154 2.06 5.27 15.15
CA CYS A 154 1.64 6.67 15.18
C CYS A 154 2.56 7.55 16.05
N ASN A 155 2.37 8.87 15.93
CA ASN A 155 2.92 9.83 16.88
C ASN A 155 2.52 9.46 18.34
N PRO A 156 3.45 9.49 19.31
CA PRO A 156 3.15 9.16 20.72
C PRO A 156 1.91 9.87 21.31
N LYS A 157 1.58 11.09 20.85
CA LYS A 157 0.38 11.83 21.28
C LYS A 157 -0.93 11.16 20.84
N MET A 158 -0.93 10.46 19.71
CA MET A 158 -2.10 9.79 19.13
C MET A 158 -2.26 8.33 19.58
N ARG A 159 -1.27 7.77 20.28
CA ARG A 159 -1.25 6.36 20.71
C ARG A 159 -2.53 5.94 21.44
N ASN A 160 -2.98 6.74 22.40
CA ASN A 160 -4.19 6.40 23.17
C ASN A 160 -5.48 6.59 22.38
N PHE A 161 -5.49 7.47 21.37
CA PHE A 161 -6.59 7.58 20.43
C PHE A 161 -6.71 6.29 19.63
N TYR A 162 -5.66 5.87 18.93
CA TYR A 162 -5.70 4.66 18.11
C TYR A 162 -5.94 3.37 18.90
N ARG A 163 -5.45 3.25 20.15
CA ARG A 163 -5.80 2.10 21.02
C ARG A 163 -7.30 2.01 21.27
N ARG A 164 -7.93 3.13 21.58
CA ARG A 164 -9.36 3.18 21.85
C ARG A 164 -10.17 2.87 20.59
N GLU A 165 -9.76 3.39 19.44
CA GLU A 165 -10.42 3.08 18.18
C GLU A 165 -10.25 1.61 17.78
N TYR A 166 -9.07 1.02 17.96
CA TYR A 166 -8.84 -0.41 17.81
C TYR A 166 -9.82 -1.23 18.65
N PHE A 167 -9.90 -1.00 19.97
CA PHE A 167 -10.83 -1.73 20.84
C PHE A 167 -12.29 -1.52 20.45
N ARG A 168 -12.67 -0.30 20.03
CA ARG A 168 -14.03 -0.02 19.54
C ARG A 168 -14.38 -0.83 18.30
N ILE A 169 -13.45 -0.95 17.35
CA ILE A 169 -13.65 -1.72 16.13
C ILE A 169 -13.72 -3.21 16.46
N MET A 170 -12.77 -3.75 17.24
CA MET A 170 -12.75 -5.16 17.61
C MET A 170 -14.02 -5.61 18.33
N ASN A 171 -14.53 -4.79 19.25
CA ASN A 171 -15.77 -5.10 19.99
C ASN A 171 -17.05 -5.04 19.13
N ARG A 172 -16.98 -4.53 17.90
CA ARG A 172 -18.12 -4.50 16.96
C ARG A 172 -18.11 -5.65 15.98
N ILE A 173 -16.95 -6.28 15.77
CA ILE A 173 -16.75 -7.37 14.80
C ILE A 173 -16.66 -8.75 15.47
N LEU A 174 -16.34 -8.79 16.76
CA LEU A 174 -16.42 -9.98 17.64
C LEU A 174 -17.80 -10.08 18.29
#